data_AF-A0A5R2N555-F1
#
_entry.id   AF-A0A5R2N555-F1
#
_cell.length_a   1.000
_cell.length_b   1.000
_cell.length_c   1.000
_cell.angle_alpha   90.00
_cell.angle_beta   90.00
_cell.angle_gamma   90.00
#
_symmetry.space_group_name_H-M   'P 1'
#
loop_
_entity.id
_entity.type
_entity.pdbx_description
1 polymer ?
#
loop_
_entity_poly.entity_id
_entity_poly.type
_entity_poly.pdbx_seq_one_letter_code
_entity_poly.pdbx_strand_id
1 'polypeptide(L)' 'RFARLAYGGHLTIDDPDVAARQFLGLVNAELQTTFMLGGTPREDEVVQSATNGVRTFLRAFGKRPSAIGAKKHTALANA' A
#
# COMPACT_ATOMS: atom_id res chain seq x y z
N ARG A 1 11.63 4.79 -6.02
CA ARG A 1 11.58 6.10 -5.32
C ARG A 1 10.13 6.58 -5.26
N PHE A 2 9.53 6.62 -4.06
CA PHE A 2 8.14 7.09 -3.88
C PHE A 2 7.93 8.55 -4.32
N ALA A 3 8.93 9.42 -4.17
CA ALA A 3 8.87 10.80 -4.65
C ALA A 3 8.51 10.90 -6.15
N ARG A 4 9.05 10.01 -7.01
CA ARG A 4 8.72 10.01 -8.45
C ARG A 4 7.28 9.60 -8.71
N LEU A 5 6.76 8.65 -7.94
CA LEU A 5 5.37 8.20 -8.05
C LEU A 5 4.39 9.26 -7.53
N ALA A 6 4.76 9.97 -6.47
CA ALA A 6 3.99 11.10 -5.96
C ALA A 6 3.99 12.27 -6.95
N TYR A 7 5.15 12.64 -7.51
CA TYR A 7 5.25 13.66 -8.56
C TYR A 7 4.43 13.31 -9.80
N GLY A 8 4.41 12.03 -10.20
CA GLY A 8 3.56 11.54 -11.30
C GLY A 8 2.07 11.41 -10.95
N GLY A 9 1.66 11.75 -9.72
CA GLY A 9 0.27 11.68 -9.27
C GLY A 9 -0.28 10.27 -9.11
N HIS A 10 0.58 9.25 -9.07
CA HIS A 10 0.20 7.85 -8.82
C HIS A 10 -0.02 7.58 -7.32
N LEU A 11 0.70 8.32 -6.47
CA LEU A 11 0.57 8.28 -5.03
C LEU A 11 0.28 9.68 -4.48
N THR A 12 -0.43 9.76 -3.37
CA THR A 12 -0.65 10.96 -2.58
C THR A 12 0.15 10.81 -1.29
N ILE A 13 1.32 11.44 -1.23
CA ILE A 13 2.29 11.31 -0.13
C ILE A 13 2.85 12.70 0.20
N ASP A 14 2.82 13.07 1.47
CA ASP A 14 3.38 14.34 1.95
C ASP A 14 4.90 14.28 2.10
N ASP A 15 5.42 13.23 2.75
CA ASP A 15 6.84 12.97 2.93
C ASP A 15 7.20 11.59 2.34
N PRO A 16 7.91 11.54 1.18
CA PRO A 16 8.32 10.30 0.53
C PRO A 16 9.23 9.39 1.38
N ASP A 17 10.04 9.95 2.27
CA ASP A 17 11.00 9.20 3.09
C ASP A 17 10.31 8.60 4.33
N VAL A 18 9.32 9.30 4.88
CA VAL A 18 8.40 8.72 5.88
C VAL A 18 7.58 7.59 5.27
N ALA A 19 6.99 7.81 4.09
CA ALA A 19 6.20 6.78 3.40
C ALA A 19 7.03 5.53 3.08
N ALA A 20 8.32 5.68 2.78
CA ALA A 20 9.22 4.55 2.57
C ALA A 20 9.39 3.68 3.82
N ARG A 21 9.57 4.30 4.99
CA ARG A 21 9.68 3.58 6.27
C ARG A 21 8.37 2.88 6.63
N GLN A 22 7.24 3.54 6.41
CA GLN A 22 5.92 2.96 6.64
C GLN A 22 5.66 1.76 5.71
N PHE A 23 6.05 1.85 4.43
CA PHE A 23 5.95 0.74 3.49
C PHE A 23 6.73 -0.49 3.97
N LEU A 24 7.99 -0.31 4.40
CA LEU A 24 8.81 -1.40 4.93
C LEU A 24 8.21 -2.01 6.21
N GLY A 25 7.64 -1.19 7.09
CA GLY A 25 6.94 -1.66 8.28
C GLY A 25 5.74 -2.54 7.91
N LEU A 26 4.90 -2.08 6.98
CA LEU A 26 3.73 -2.82 6.52
C LEU A 26 4.08 -4.15 5.83
N VAL A 27 5.13 -4.16 5.00
CA VAL A 27 5.58 -5.37 4.28
C VAL A 27 6.12 -6.45 5.23
N ASN A 28 6.71 -6.07 6.36
CA ASN A 28 7.33 -7.00 7.30
C ASN A 28 6.50 -7.28 8.56
N ALA A 29 5.33 -6.62 8.72
CA ALA A 29 4.55 -6.67 9.95
C ALA A 29 4.20 -8.09 10.40
N GLU A 30 3.79 -8.95 9.47
CA GLU A 30 3.39 -10.33 9.78
C GLU A 30 4.60 -11.27 9.99
N LEU A 31 5.79 -10.87 9.53
CA LEU A 31 7.03 -11.66 9.66
C LEU A 31 7.81 -11.32 10.93
N GLN A 32 7.52 -10.18 11.56
CA GLN A 32 8.30 -9.63 12.67
C GLN A 32 8.45 -10.63 13.82
N THR A 33 7.38 -11.32 14.22
CA THR A 33 7.43 -12.32 15.29
C THR A 33 8.34 -13.50 14.95
N THR A 34 8.26 -14.02 13.73
CA THR A 34 9.12 -15.11 13.26
C THR A 34 10.59 -14.71 13.36
N PHE A 35 10.95 -13.51 12.90
CA PHE A 35 12.32 -13.01 13.01
C PHE A 35 12.77 -12.79 14.46
N MET A 36 11.92 -12.22 15.32
CA MET A 36 12.25 -12.00 16.74
C MET A 36 12.53 -13.31 17.50
N LEU A 37 11.89 -14.41 17.09
CA LEU A 37 12.11 -15.74 17.66
C LEU A 37 13.29 -16.49 17.01
N GLY A 38 14.05 -15.84 16.12
CA GLY A 38 15.19 -16.45 15.41
C GLY A 38 14.78 -17.42 14.30
N GLY A 39 13.52 -17.41 13.89
CA GLY A 39 13.01 -18.23 12.80
C GLY A 39 13.22 -17.58 11.44
N THR A 40 13.09 -18.41 10.39
CA THR A 40 13.06 -17.97 8.99
C THR A 40 11.64 -18.18 8.46
N PRO A 41 10.95 -17.12 7.97
CA PRO A 41 9.63 -17.27 7.37
C PRO A 41 9.64 -18.21 6.17
N ARG A 42 8.53 -18.93 6.00
CA ARG A 42 8.28 -19.74 4.82
C ARG A 42 7.96 -18.83 3.62
N GLU A 43 8.14 -19.34 2.41
CA GLU A 43 7.92 -18.56 1.19
C GLU A 43 6.48 -18.04 1.07
N ASP A 44 5.49 -18.86 1.43
CA ASP A 44 4.07 -18.47 1.47
C ASP A 44 3.80 -17.32 2.44
N GLU A 45 4.45 -17.32 3.60
CA GLU A 45 4.35 -16.25 4.60
C GLU A 45 4.94 -14.94 4.09
N VAL A 46 6.08 -15.00 3.40
CA VAL A 46 6.70 -13.81 2.78
C VAL A 46 5.78 -13.21 1.73
N VAL A 47 5.23 -14.04 0.83
CA VAL A 47 4.31 -13.59 -0.22
C VAL A 47 3.05 -12.98 0.39
N GLN A 48 2.50 -13.62 1.44
CA GLN A 48 1.31 -13.14 2.12
C GLN A 48 1.53 -11.78 2.80
N SER A 49 2.61 -11.65 3.57
CA SER A 49 2.97 -10.39 4.26
C SER A 49 3.22 -9.26 3.26
N ALA A 50 3.97 -9.52 2.18
CA ALA A 50 4.20 -8.53 1.13
C ALA A 50 2.89 -8.11 0.46
N THR A 51 2.01 -9.06 0.13
CA THR A 51 0.70 -8.78 -0.48
C THR A 51 -0.16 -7.89 0.39
N ASN A 52 -0.26 -8.22 1.68
CA ASN A 52 -1.05 -7.45 2.65
C ASN A 52 -0.46 -6.05 2.89
N GLY A 53 0.86 -5.96 3.04
CA GLY A 53 1.56 -4.70 3.22
C GLY A 53 1.39 -3.75 2.04
N VAL A 54 1.60 -4.25 0.81
CA VAL A 54 1.42 -3.47 -0.43
C VAL A 54 -0.04 -3.02 -0.58
N ARG A 55 -1.01 -3.93 -0.36
CA ARG A 55 -2.44 -3.60 -0.45
C ARG A 55 -2.81 -2.49 0.53
N THR A 56 -2.32 -2.57 1.76
CA THR A 56 -2.58 -1.57 2.80
C THR A 56 -1.96 -0.23 2.42
N PHE A 57 -0.70 -0.24 1.98
CA PHE A 57 0.00 0.97 1.53
C PHE A 57 -0.74 1.65 0.36
N LEU A 58 -1.16 0.91 -0.66
CA LEU A 58 -1.87 1.47 -1.80
C LEU A 58 -3.28 1.96 -1.44
N ARG A 59 -3.94 1.37 -0.43
CA ARG A 59 -5.21 1.92 0.08
C ARG A 59 -5.02 3.25 0.79
N ALA A 60 -3.91 3.42 1.51
CA ALA A 60 -3.61 4.64 2.24
C ALA A 60 -3.08 5.76 1.32
N PHE A 61 -2.13 5.43 0.43
CA PHE A 61 -1.36 6.40 -0.34
C PHE A 61 -1.61 6.33 -1.85
N GLY A 62 -2.36 5.35 -2.34
CA GLY A 62 -2.73 5.28 -3.76
C GLY A 62 -3.60 6.47 -4.14
N LYS A 63 -3.49 6.89 -5.41
CA LYS A 63 -4.38 7.90 -5.99
C LYS A 63 -5.83 7.45 -5.78
N ARG A 64 -6.55 8.13 -4.88
CA ARG A 64 -7.99 7.92 -4.70
C ARG A 64 -8.70 8.35 -6.00
N PRO A 65 -9.61 7.54 -6.57
CA PRO A 65 -10.56 8.05 -7.54
C PRO A 65 -11.26 9.23 -6.87
N SER A 66 -11.29 10.39 -7.52
CA SER A 66 -12.02 11.51 -6.95
C SER A 66 -13.47 11.07 -6.71
N ALA A 67 -14.06 11.42 -5.57
CA ALA A 67 -15.45 11.10 -5.27
C ALA A 67 -16.42 11.64 -6.35
N ILE A 68 -15.98 12.63 -7.14
CA ILE A 68 -16.68 13.18 -8.29
C ILE A 68 -16.74 12.18 -9.46
N GLY A 69 -15.67 11.41 -9.70
CA GLY A 69 -15.64 10.34 -10.72
C GLY A 69 -16.48 9.12 -10.33
N ALA A 70 -16.50 8.76 -9.04
CA ALA A 70 -17.30 7.67 -8.52
C ALA A 70 -18.81 7.92 -8.71
N LYS A 71 -19.29 9.15 -8.45
CA LYS A 71 -20.71 9.53 -8.66
C LYS A 71 -21.14 9.49 -10.13
N LYS A 72 -20.27 9.84 -11.09
CA LYS A 72 -20.58 9.78 -12.53
C LYS A 72 -20.81 8.35 -13.02
N HIS A 73 -20.06 7.38 -12.51
CA HIS A 73 -20.20 5.97 -12.90
C HIS A 73 -21.50 5.34 -12.40
N THR A 74 -21.97 5.72 -11.21
CA THR A 74 -23.25 5.23 -10.67
C THR A 74 -24.46 5.85 -11.36
N ALA A 75 -24.35 7.11 -11.80
CA ALA A 75 -25.43 7.80 -12.51
C ALA A 75 -25.68 7.25 -13.92
N LEU A 76 -24.65 6.76 -14.61
CA LEU A 76 -24.76 6.17 -15.95
C LEU A 76 -25.18 4.70 -15.95
N ALA A 77 -25.07 4.00 -14.82
CA ALA A 77 -25.46 2.59 -14.70
C ALA A 77 -26.94 2.38 -14.31
N ASN A 78 -27.64 3.46 -13.94
CA ASN A 78 -29.02 3.45 -13.47
C ASN A 78 -30.00 4.20 -14.42
N ALA A 79 -29.57 4.49 -15.66
CA ALA A 79 -30.37 5.12 -16.71
C ALA A 79 -30.49 4.16 -17.90
#